data_AF-A0A401P3Q5-F1
#
_entry.id   AF-A0A401P3Q5-F1
#
_cell.length_a   1.000
_cell.length_b   1.000
_cell.length_c   1.000
_cell.angle_alpha   90.00
_cell.angle_beta   90.00
_cell.angle_gamma   90.00
#
_symmetry.space_group_name_H-M   'P 1'
#
loop_
_entity.id
_entity.type
_entity.pdbx_description
1 polymer ?
#
loop_
_entity_poly.entity_id
_entity_poly.type
_entity_poly.pdbx_seq_one_letter_code
_entity_poly.pdbx_strand_id
1 'polypeptide(L)'
;MSLAHHVHVCLFLPLVAWQRCNNIQWKDTVRKSFLSAAQERRRENRMSKPVEKAPKDVVHQLAIDRETIKKELRTQKLHTTFNINPRTKFHCITGKPNVRDRDMEGEKDQNLANILWRSFLEPRMKYTFPQTEAQEIGWITTPLIDTDTSDRRLNFHRRSNEITKFMAQSSQQKENN
;
A
#
# COMPACT_ATOMS: atom_id res chain seq x y z
N MET A 1 -37.31 66.34 36.58
CA MET A 1 -36.69 65.02 36.80
C MET A 1 -36.48 64.41 35.41
N SER A 2 -35.28 64.44 34.81
CA SER A 2 -34.21 63.40 34.86
C SER A 2 -34.79 61.99 34.63
N LEU A 3 -34.42 61.13 33.67
CA LEU A 3 -33.16 60.76 32.97
C LEU A 3 -33.54 60.18 31.57
N ALA A 4 -32.87 60.42 30.44
CA ALA A 4 -31.57 59.92 29.91
C ALA A 4 -31.53 58.43 29.41
N HIS A 5 -30.71 58.20 28.36
CA HIS A 5 -30.24 56.93 27.72
C HIS A 5 -31.13 56.37 26.56
N HIS A 6 -30.66 55.91 25.37
CA HIS A 6 -29.36 55.59 24.74
C HIS A 6 -29.64 55.38 23.21
N VAL A 7 -29.06 56.13 22.24
CA VAL A 7 -27.89 55.83 21.34
C VAL A 7 -27.97 54.46 20.59
N HIS A 8 -28.23 54.41 19.26
CA HIS A 8 -27.32 54.48 18.09
C HIS A 8 -26.55 53.19 17.75
N VAL A 9 -26.85 52.49 16.62
CA VAL A 9 -25.85 51.81 15.75
C VAL A 9 -26.44 51.47 14.36
N CYS A 10 -25.65 51.70 13.31
CA CYS A 10 -25.55 50.92 12.05
C CYS A 10 -25.75 51.72 10.73
N LEU A 11 -24.83 52.64 10.44
CA LEU A 11 -24.49 53.02 9.06
C LEU A 11 -22.97 53.18 8.94
N PHE A 12 -22.25 52.08 8.75
CA PHE A 12 -20.86 52.08 8.29
C PHE A 12 -20.61 50.79 7.50
N LEU A 13 -20.57 50.88 6.16
CA LEU A 13 -19.85 49.99 5.23
C LEU A 13 -20.22 50.35 3.77
N PRO A 14 -19.50 51.28 3.11
CA PRO A 14 -19.20 51.03 1.69
C PRO A 14 -17.84 51.55 1.16
N LEU A 15 -16.86 51.89 2.01
CA LEU A 15 -15.58 52.44 1.49
C LEU A 15 -14.46 51.40 1.24
N VAL A 16 -14.52 50.21 1.86
CA VAL A 16 -13.44 49.21 1.76
C VAL A 16 -13.56 48.32 0.51
N ALA A 17 -14.75 48.18 -0.07
CA ALA A 17 -14.99 47.33 -1.24
C ALA A 17 -14.44 47.95 -2.55
N TRP A 18 -14.46 49.27 -2.67
CA TRP A 18 -14.02 49.97 -3.89
C TRP A 18 -12.50 49.99 -4.06
N GLN A 19 -11.73 50.10 -2.96
CA GLN A 19 -10.26 50.05 -2.98
C GLN A 19 -9.71 48.66 -3.37
N ARG A 20 -10.46 47.58 -3.11
CA ARG A 20 -10.07 46.19 -3.40
C ARG A 20 -10.26 45.82 -4.88
N CYS A 21 -11.31 46.30 -5.54
CA CYS A 21 -11.56 46.03 -6.97
C CYS A 21 -10.48 46.63 -7.89
N ASN A 22 -10.08 47.89 -7.68
CA ASN A 22 -9.02 48.53 -8.48
C ASN A 22 -7.66 47.83 -8.33
N ASN A 23 -7.36 47.28 -7.15
CA ASN A 23 -6.09 46.61 -6.88
C ASN A 23 -6.01 45.20 -7.52
N ILE A 24 -7.15 44.49 -7.60
CA ILE A 24 -7.24 43.18 -8.29
C ILE A 24 -7.11 43.38 -9.81
N GLN A 25 -7.82 44.36 -10.37
CA GLN A 25 -7.78 44.66 -11.80
C GLN A 25 -6.39 45.14 -12.25
N TRP A 26 -5.68 45.90 -11.42
CA TRP A 26 -4.29 46.30 -11.67
C TRP A 26 -3.32 45.11 -11.60
N LYS A 27 -3.45 44.23 -10.59
CA LYS A 27 -2.64 43.01 -10.47
C LYS A 27 -2.84 42.05 -11.64
N ASP A 28 -4.06 41.92 -12.13
CA ASP A 28 -4.37 41.07 -13.28
C ASP A 28 -3.84 41.64 -14.60
N THR A 29 -3.85 42.97 -14.74
CA THR A 29 -3.28 43.64 -15.93
C THR A 29 -1.75 43.51 -15.94
N VAL A 30 -1.09 43.70 -14.79
CA VAL A 30 0.36 43.50 -14.64
C VAL A 30 0.75 42.03 -14.84
N ARG A 31 -0.04 41.07 -14.34
CA ARG A 31 0.21 39.64 -14.59
C ARG A 31 0.05 39.27 -16.06
N LYS A 32 -0.99 39.78 -16.73
CA LYS A 32 -1.24 39.50 -18.16
C LYS A 32 -0.15 40.09 -19.04
N SER A 33 0.36 41.29 -18.76
CA SER A 33 1.51 41.86 -19.49
C SER A 33 2.80 41.09 -19.22
N PHE A 34 3.03 40.63 -17.98
CA PHE A 34 4.19 39.79 -17.65
C PHE A 34 4.15 38.42 -18.35
N LEU A 35 2.97 37.81 -18.41
CA LEU A 35 2.73 36.54 -19.10
C LEU A 35 2.86 36.72 -20.62
N SER A 36 2.32 37.79 -21.21
CA SER A 36 2.50 38.07 -22.64
C SER A 36 3.97 38.32 -22.98
N ALA A 37 4.69 39.09 -22.17
CA ALA A 37 6.12 39.34 -22.36
C ALA A 37 6.98 38.08 -22.15
N ALA A 38 6.57 37.15 -21.28
CA ALA A 38 7.22 35.84 -21.13
C ALA A 38 6.93 34.92 -22.33
N GLN A 39 5.72 35.04 -22.91
CA GLN A 39 5.28 34.27 -24.06
C GLN A 39 5.88 34.80 -25.37
N GLU A 40 6.09 36.11 -25.48
CA GLU A 40 6.83 36.78 -26.55
C GLU A 40 8.33 36.47 -26.46
N ARG A 41 8.96 36.52 -25.28
CA ARG A 41 10.34 36.03 -25.10
C ARG A 41 10.51 34.55 -25.49
N ARG A 42 9.52 33.70 -25.18
CA ARG A 42 9.50 32.30 -25.62
C ARG A 42 9.31 32.13 -27.13
N ARG A 43 8.59 33.04 -27.79
CA ARG A 43 8.44 33.06 -29.25
C ARG A 43 9.72 33.56 -29.92
N GLU A 44 10.34 34.60 -29.39
CA GLU A 44 11.60 35.15 -29.90
C GLU A 44 12.76 34.15 -29.79
N ASN A 45 12.90 33.45 -28.66
CA ASN A 45 13.87 32.35 -28.54
C ASN A 45 13.59 31.18 -29.48
N ARG A 46 12.32 30.92 -29.84
CA ARG A 46 11.93 29.85 -30.78
C ARG A 46 12.19 30.23 -32.25
N MET A 47 12.31 31.52 -32.56
CA MET A 47 12.60 32.04 -33.89
C MET A 47 14.10 32.34 -34.11
N SER A 48 14.93 32.20 -33.07
CA SER A 48 16.38 32.20 -33.25
C SER A 48 16.79 30.99 -34.08
N LYS A 49 17.46 31.23 -35.22
CA LYS A 49 18.01 30.15 -36.06
C LYS A 49 18.93 29.27 -35.20
N PRO A 50 18.90 27.93 -35.34
CA PRO A 50 19.81 27.07 -34.60
C PRO A 50 21.23 27.50 -34.93
N VAL A 51 21.92 28.10 -33.97
CA VAL A 51 23.36 28.37 -34.07
C VAL A 51 24.00 27.00 -34.23
N GLU A 52 24.62 26.76 -35.39
CA GLU A 52 25.39 25.55 -35.63
C GLU A 52 26.42 25.43 -34.51
N LYS A 53 26.21 24.47 -33.62
CA LYS A 53 27.10 24.25 -32.49
C LYS A 53 28.43 23.81 -33.08
N ALA A 54 29.50 24.53 -32.76
CA ALA A 54 30.85 24.15 -33.17
C ALA A 54 31.08 22.65 -32.92
N PRO A 55 31.77 21.95 -33.83
CA PRO A 55 32.04 20.52 -33.68
C PRO A 55 32.68 20.29 -32.31
N LYS A 56 32.04 19.43 -31.51
CA LYS A 56 32.48 19.16 -30.14
C LYS A 56 33.84 18.49 -30.19
N ASP A 57 34.84 19.11 -29.55
CA ASP A 57 36.16 18.52 -29.40
C ASP A 57 36.08 17.27 -28.52
N VAL A 58 36.28 16.11 -29.13
CA VAL A 58 36.21 14.80 -28.49
C VAL A 58 37.24 14.68 -27.37
N VAL A 59 38.42 15.29 -27.53
CA VAL A 59 39.49 15.26 -26.52
C VAL A 59 39.04 16.00 -25.25
N HIS A 60 38.40 17.15 -25.43
CA HIS A 60 37.85 17.93 -24.33
C HIS A 60 36.72 17.20 -23.58
N GLN A 61 35.83 16.50 -24.31
CA GLN A 61 34.75 15.72 -23.69
C GLN A 61 35.30 14.57 -22.84
N LEU A 62 36.25 13.82 -23.39
CA LEU A 62 36.90 12.72 -22.67
C LEU A 62 37.63 13.20 -21.41
N ALA A 63 38.17 14.43 -21.42
CA ALA A 63 38.78 15.04 -20.24
C ALA A 63 37.74 15.37 -19.16
N ILE A 64 36.56 15.89 -19.54
CA ILE A 64 35.44 16.15 -18.62
C ILE A 64 34.93 14.85 -18.00
N ASP A 65 34.74 13.81 -18.81
CA ASP A 65 34.23 12.51 -18.35
C ASP A 65 35.21 11.86 -17.36
N ARG A 66 36.52 11.90 -17.66
CA ARG A 66 37.56 11.40 -16.75
C ARG A 66 37.54 12.12 -15.40
N GLU A 67 37.40 13.44 -15.38
CA GLU A 67 37.32 14.20 -14.13
C GLU A 67 36.02 13.92 -13.37
N THR A 68 34.91 13.67 -14.09
CA THR A 68 33.62 13.33 -13.48
C THR A 68 33.69 11.97 -12.81
N ILE A 69 34.18 10.94 -13.51
CA ILE A 69 34.39 9.59 -12.96
C ILE A 69 35.32 9.65 -11.75
N LYS A 70 36.42 10.42 -11.80
CA LYS A 70 37.32 10.60 -10.65
C LYS A 70 36.62 11.23 -9.45
N LYS A 71 35.72 12.20 -9.66
CA LYS A 71 34.96 12.84 -8.57
C LYS A 71 33.93 11.91 -7.96
N GLU A 72 33.24 11.12 -8.78
CA GLU A 72 32.27 10.10 -8.34
C GLU A 72 32.97 9.00 -7.53
N LEU A 73 34.10 8.49 -8.01
CA LEU A 73 34.88 7.47 -7.30
C LEU A 73 35.48 7.99 -5.98
N ARG A 74 35.77 9.30 -5.87
CA ARG A 74 36.22 9.91 -4.60
C ARG A 74 35.11 9.95 -3.53
N THR A 75 33.85 10.12 -3.93
CA THR A 75 32.72 10.26 -3.00
C THR A 75 32.04 8.94 -2.67
N GLN A 76 32.23 7.89 -3.48
CA GLN A 76 31.70 6.56 -3.23
C GLN A 76 32.48 5.82 -2.13
N LYS A 77 32.21 6.15 -0.86
CA LYS A 77 32.72 5.36 0.28
C LYS A 77 31.85 4.13 0.48
N LEU A 78 32.38 2.96 0.14
CA LEU A 78 31.74 1.68 0.42
C LEU A 78 31.98 1.34 1.90
N HIS A 79 31.00 1.62 2.73
CA HIS A 79 31.02 1.20 4.14
C HIS A 79 30.77 -0.31 4.18
N THR A 80 31.81 -1.08 4.47
CA THR A 80 31.72 -2.55 4.64
C THR A 80 31.36 -2.95 6.06
N THR A 81 31.74 -2.12 7.03
CA THR A 81 31.47 -2.31 8.44
C THR A 81 30.43 -1.29 8.90
N PHE A 82 29.22 -1.76 9.21
CA PHE A 82 28.20 -0.95 9.89
C PHE A 82 28.05 -1.44 11.33
N ASN A 83 28.09 -0.53 12.29
CA ASN A 83 27.76 -0.83 13.68
C ASN A 83 26.33 -0.36 13.93
N ILE A 84 25.41 -1.31 14.11
CA ILE A 84 24.02 -1.00 14.43
C ILE A 84 23.96 -0.59 15.90
N ASN A 85 23.44 0.60 16.19
CA ASN A 85 23.35 1.11 17.56
C ASN A 85 22.52 0.14 18.45
N PRO A 86 23.11 -0.45 19.50
CA PRO A 86 22.43 -1.45 20.34
C PRO A 86 21.23 -0.92 21.11
N ARG A 87 21.10 0.41 21.28
CA ARG A 87 20.00 1.04 22.02
C ARG A 87 18.79 1.40 21.15
N THR A 88 18.91 1.31 19.83
CA THR A 88 17.80 1.58 18.92
C THR A 88 17.22 0.27 18.43
N LYS A 89 15.95 -0.02 18.80
CA LYS A 89 15.21 -1.18 18.28
C LYS A 89 14.92 -0.95 16.80
N PHE A 90 15.79 -1.42 15.91
CA PHE A 90 15.43 -1.58 14.51
C PHE A 90 14.52 -2.81 14.37
N HIS A 91 13.43 -2.67 13.63
CA HIS A 91 12.64 -3.81 13.15
C HIS A 91 13.56 -4.75 12.38
N CYS A 92 13.32 -6.07 12.50
CA CYS A 92 14.10 -7.10 11.82
C CYS A 92 14.32 -6.70 10.36
N ILE A 93 15.57 -6.51 9.96
CA ILE A 93 15.91 -6.27 8.56
C ILE A 93 15.57 -7.58 7.84
N THR A 94 14.45 -7.60 7.13
CA THR A 94 14.09 -8.75 6.32
C THR A 94 15.11 -8.89 5.20
N GLY A 95 15.45 -10.14 4.86
CA GLY A 95 16.38 -10.43 3.77
C GLY A 95 15.95 -9.81 2.45
N LYS A 96 16.88 -9.74 1.49
CA LYS A 96 16.56 -9.25 0.14
C LYS A 96 15.45 -10.12 -0.48
N PRO A 97 14.38 -9.54 -1.04
CA PRO A 97 13.18 -10.28 -1.48
C PRO A 97 13.44 -11.26 -2.65
N ASN A 98 14.55 -11.08 -3.38
CA ASN A 98 14.92 -11.96 -4.49
C ASN A 98 15.97 -13.01 -4.11
N VAL A 99 16.36 -13.09 -2.83
CA VAL A 99 17.15 -14.22 -2.35
C VAL A 99 16.15 -15.35 -2.18
N ARG A 100 16.28 -16.41 -2.99
CA ARG A 100 15.66 -17.69 -2.65
C ARG A 100 16.31 -18.11 -1.34
N ASP A 101 15.55 -18.02 -0.25
CA ASP A 101 16.03 -18.24 1.11
C ASP A 101 16.98 -19.43 1.16
N ARG A 102 18.27 -19.16 1.45
CA ARG A 102 19.23 -20.23 1.74
C ARG A 102 19.14 -20.70 3.19
N ASP A 103 18.27 -20.11 3.98
CA ASP A 103 18.18 -20.37 5.41
C ASP A 103 16.80 -20.96 5.78
N MET A 104 16.36 -21.99 5.04
CA MET A 104 15.47 -23.01 5.63
C MET A 104 16.25 -24.00 6.51
N GLU A 105 17.49 -23.64 6.88
CA GLU A 105 18.41 -24.36 7.75
C GLU A 105 18.40 -23.76 9.18
N GLY A 106 17.29 -23.16 9.60
CA GLY A 106 17.03 -22.96 11.01
C GLY A 106 16.73 -24.31 11.66
N GLU A 107 17.36 -24.63 12.78
CA GLU A 107 16.94 -25.75 13.62
C GLU A 107 15.43 -25.60 13.87
N LYS A 108 14.64 -26.60 13.43
CA LYS A 108 13.20 -26.57 13.60
C LYS A 108 12.90 -26.35 15.08
N ASP A 109 12.25 -25.24 15.40
CA ASP A 109 11.89 -24.93 16.78
C ASP A 109 10.99 -26.06 17.32
N GLN A 110 11.57 -26.89 18.18
CA GLN A 110 10.91 -28.06 18.75
C GLN A 110 9.68 -27.66 19.56
N ASN A 111 9.68 -26.46 20.16
CA ASN A 111 8.55 -25.93 20.89
C ASN A 111 7.37 -25.63 19.95
N LEU A 112 7.63 -24.99 18.81
CA LEU A 112 6.60 -24.75 17.80
C LEU A 112 6.05 -26.06 17.23
N ALA A 113 6.91 -27.04 16.98
CA ALA A 113 6.47 -28.36 16.55
C ALA A 113 5.54 -28.99 17.59
N ASN A 114 5.89 -28.95 18.87
CA ASN A 114 5.07 -29.50 19.95
C ASN A 114 3.74 -28.76 20.11
N ILE A 115 3.72 -27.43 19.96
CA ILE A 115 2.49 -26.63 20.00
C ILE A 115 1.57 -27.01 18.83
N LEU A 116 2.13 -27.18 17.63
CA LEU A 116 1.37 -27.56 16.44
C LEU A 116 0.84 -28.99 16.55
N TRP A 117 1.66 -29.94 17.00
CA TRP A 117 1.21 -31.30 17.30
C TRP A 117 0.09 -31.30 18.32
N ARG A 118 0.26 -30.55 19.41
CA ARG A 118 -0.77 -30.39 20.43
C ARG A 118 -2.02 -29.77 19.82
N SER A 119 -1.94 -28.82 18.89
CA SER A 119 -3.13 -28.18 18.31
C SER A 119 -3.95 -29.15 17.45
N PHE A 120 -3.32 -30.08 16.73
CA PHE A 120 -4.00 -31.09 15.91
C PHE A 120 -4.69 -32.21 16.70
N LEU A 121 -4.31 -32.44 17.97
CA LEU A 121 -4.96 -33.46 18.79
C LEU A 121 -6.44 -33.14 19.03
N GLU A 122 -7.27 -34.17 19.06
CA GLU A 122 -8.69 -34.04 19.42
C GLU A 122 -8.86 -33.55 20.87
N PRO A 123 -9.93 -32.81 21.20
CA PRO A 123 -10.19 -32.34 22.56
C PRO A 123 -10.13 -33.44 23.62
N ARG A 124 -10.63 -34.64 23.28
CA ARG A 124 -10.65 -35.83 24.16
C ARG A 124 -9.26 -36.41 24.44
N MET A 125 -8.29 -36.14 23.56
CA MET A 125 -6.88 -36.51 23.77
C MET A 125 -6.13 -35.44 24.56
N LYS A 126 -6.64 -34.19 24.59
CA LYS A 126 -6.04 -33.05 25.29
C LYS A 126 -6.50 -32.93 26.75
N TYR A 127 -7.78 -33.20 27.02
CA TYR A 127 -8.40 -33.01 28.32
C TYR A 127 -9.24 -34.23 28.70
N THR A 128 -9.36 -34.49 30.01
CA THR A 128 -10.16 -35.60 30.54
C THR A 128 -11.66 -35.31 30.54
N PHE A 129 -12.03 -34.04 30.70
CA PHE A 129 -13.42 -33.56 30.75
C PHE A 129 -13.59 -32.33 29.85
N PRO A 130 -14.78 -32.11 29.27
CA PRO A 130 -15.07 -30.91 28.49
C PRO A 130 -14.85 -29.65 29.34
N GLN A 131 -14.22 -28.64 28.77
CA GLN A 131 -13.91 -27.39 29.47
C GLN A 131 -14.99 -26.32 29.27
N THR A 132 -15.84 -26.48 28.25
CA THR A 132 -16.92 -25.55 27.92
C THR A 132 -18.18 -26.31 27.55
N GLU A 133 -19.34 -25.70 27.75
CA GLU A 133 -20.65 -26.29 27.40
C GLU A 133 -20.72 -26.69 25.92
N ALA A 134 -20.14 -25.89 25.03
CA ALA A 134 -20.07 -26.21 23.60
C ALA A 134 -19.25 -27.49 23.32
N GLN A 135 -18.24 -27.80 24.14
CA GLN A 135 -17.48 -29.04 24.00
C GLN A 135 -18.26 -30.27 24.49
N GLU A 136 -19.27 -30.11 25.36
CA GLU A 136 -20.07 -31.23 25.88
C GLU A 136 -20.86 -31.91 24.76
N ILE A 137 -21.47 -31.12 23.86
CA ILE A 137 -22.34 -31.61 22.77
C ILE A 137 -21.58 -32.53 21.80
N GLY A 138 -20.27 -32.33 21.65
CA GLY A 138 -19.41 -33.11 20.73
C GLY A 138 -18.33 -33.92 21.45
N TRP A 139 -18.42 -34.11 22.77
CA TRP A 139 -17.35 -34.74 23.55
C TRP A 139 -17.17 -36.23 23.21
N ILE A 140 -18.29 -36.92 22.97
CA ILE A 140 -18.33 -38.33 22.57
C ILE A 140 -18.83 -38.36 21.12
N THR A 141 -17.89 -38.44 20.18
CA THR A 141 -18.19 -38.47 18.73
C THR A 141 -18.47 -39.89 18.21
N THR A 142 -18.06 -40.91 18.94
CA THR A 142 -18.29 -42.32 18.59
C THR A 142 -19.79 -42.61 18.69
N PRO A 143 -20.46 -43.01 17.60
CA PRO A 143 -21.88 -43.35 17.66
C PRO A 143 -22.09 -44.54 18.58
N LEU A 144 -23.24 -44.58 19.26
CA LEU A 144 -23.57 -45.67 20.18
C LEU A 144 -23.82 -47.01 19.45
N ILE A 145 -24.17 -46.93 18.18
CA ILE A 145 -24.42 -48.07 17.30
C ILE A 145 -23.44 -47.96 16.14
N ASP A 146 -22.78 -49.06 15.79
CA ASP A 146 -21.93 -49.11 14.61
C ASP A 146 -22.77 -48.86 13.35
N THR A 147 -22.60 -47.69 12.75
CA THR A 147 -23.28 -47.33 11.51
C THR A 147 -22.58 -47.97 10.32
N ASP A 148 -23.04 -49.15 9.90
CA ASP A 148 -22.60 -49.73 8.63
C ASP A 148 -23.19 -48.91 7.47
N THR A 149 -22.37 -48.02 6.90
CA THR A 149 -22.77 -47.17 5.76
C THR A 149 -22.84 -47.96 4.44
N SER A 150 -22.35 -49.20 4.42
CA SER A 150 -22.37 -50.06 3.24
C SER A 150 -23.72 -50.75 3.02
N ASP A 151 -24.52 -50.94 4.07
CA ASP A 151 -25.82 -51.58 3.97
C ASP A 151 -26.82 -50.71 3.19
N ARG A 152 -27.14 -51.13 1.96
CA ARG A 152 -28.10 -50.44 1.07
C ARG A 152 -29.54 -50.50 1.56
N ARG A 153 -29.86 -51.36 2.53
CA ARG A 153 -31.21 -51.48 3.10
C ARG A 153 -31.56 -50.33 4.02
N LEU A 154 -30.54 -49.75 4.67
CA LEU A 154 -30.70 -48.66 5.64
C LEU A 154 -30.18 -47.33 5.10
N ASN A 155 -29.23 -47.36 4.16
CA ASN A 155 -28.54 -46.15 3.66
C ASN A 155 -29.04 -45.68 2.29
N PHE A 156 -29.98 -44.73 2.29
CA PHE A 156 -30.57 -44.13 1.08
C PHE A 156 -30.02 -42.73 0.79
N HIS A 157 -28.69 -42.58 0.70
CA HIS A 157 -28.07 -41.31 0.35
C HIS A 157 -28.53 -40.82 -1.03
N ARG A 158 -28.90 -39.54 -1.14
CA ARG A 158 -29.20 -38.93 -2.45
C ARG A 158 -27.91 -38.90 -3.28
N ARG A 159 -27.95 -39.50 -4.48
CA ARG A 159 -26.84 -39.49 -5.43
C ARG A 159 -27.18 -38.57 -6.59
N SER A 160 -26.22 -37.77 -7.03
CA SER A 160 -26.38 -36.96 -8.23
C SER A 160 -26.19 -37.82 -9.47
N ASN A 161 -27.20 -37.82 -10.33
CA ASN A 161 -27.16 -38.46 -11.65
C ASN A 161 -26.58 -37.50 -12.68
N GLU A 162 -26.19 -38.03 -13.83
CA GLU A 162 -25.57 -37.25 -14.92
C GLU A 162 -26.43 -36.05 -15.34
N ILE A 163 -27.74 -36.25 -15.47
CA ILE A 163 -28.71 -35.18 -15.80
C ILE A 163 -28.67 -34.08 -14.73
N THR A 164 -28.71 -34.44 -13.44
CA THR A 164 -28.69 -33.45 -12.36
C THR A 164 -27.37 -32.67 -12.32
N LYS A 165 -26.23 -33.31 -12.65
CA LYS A 165 -24.92 -32.66 -12.75
C LYS A 165 -24.86 -31.72 -13.96
N PHE A 166 -25.35 -32.17 -15.11
CA PHE A 166 -25.43 -31.38 -16.33
C PHE A 166 -26.28 -30.12 -16.11
N MET A 167 -27.47 -30.28 -15.53
CA MET A 167 -28.35 -29.14 -15.23
C MET A 167 -27.68 -28.15 -14.27
N ALA A 168 -27.00 -28.63 -13.22
CA ALA A 168 -26.26 -27.77 -12.29
C ALA A 168 -25.13 -26.98 -12.98
N GLN A 169 -24.35 -27.63 -13.85
CA GLN A 169 -23.30 -26.97 -14.63
C GLN A 169 -23.89 -25.93 -15.60
N SER A 170 -25.01 -26.26 -16.25
CA SER A 170 -25.69 -25.34 -17.18
C SER A 170 -26.20 -24.08 -16.48
N SER A 171 -26.65 -24.20 -15.22
CA SER A 171 -27.07 -23.04 -14.42
C SER A 171 -25.88 -22.17 -14.03
N GLN A 172 -24.77 -22.77 -13.58
CA GLN A 172 -23.55 -22.02 -13.24
C GLN A 172 -22.96 -21.27 -14.44
N GLN A 173 -23.01 -21.86 -15.64
CA GLN A 173 -22.56 -21.20 -16.86
C GLN A 173 -23.41 -19.98 -17.23
N LYS A 174 -24.71 -19.98 -16.90
CA LYS A 174 -25.59 -18.83 -17.13
C LYS A 174 -25.33 -17.68 -16.16
N GLU A 175 -24.83 -17.96 -14.96
CA GLU A 175 -24.49 -16.93 -13.96
C GLU A 175 -23.14 -16.25 -14.27
N ASN A 176 -22.24 -16.96 -14.95
CA ASN A 176 -20.89 -16.48 -15.28
C ASN A 176 -20.79 -15.75 -16.63
N ASN A 177 -21.85 -15.80 -17.46
CA ASN A 177 -21.97 -15.10 -18.75
C ASN A 177 -22.84 -13.86 -18.61
#